data_AF-A0A392NY62-F1
#
_entry.id   AF-A0A392NY62-F1
#
_cell.length_a   1.000
_cell.length_b   1.000
_cell.length_c   1.000
_cell.angle_alpha   90.00
_cell.angle_beta   90.00
_cell.angle_gamma   90.00
#
_symmetry.space_group_name_H-M   'P 1'
#
loop_
_entity.id
_entity.type
_entity.pdbx_description
1 polymer ?
#
loop_
_entity_poly.entity_id
_entity_poly.type
_entity_poly.pdbx_seq_one_letter_code
_entity_poly.pdbx_strand_id
1 'polypeptide(L)'
;MNFKSDYKVIILYEVDKAVENIQHLIKWIIDRYSDICKLVLCCEDDENIIVPVKTRFKVINVDAPQTHEIIEALTQIANKEEIDLSMNFAMKIATKSKQNLREAILALEACKAH
;
A
#
# COMPACT_ATOMS: atom_id res chain seq x y z
N MET A 1 5.05 20.87 -22.79
CA MET A 1 5.29 19.56 -23.44
C MET A 1 4.34 18.54 -22.82
N ASN A 2 3.48 17.93 -23.63
CA ASN A 2 2.45 17.01 -23.16
C ASN A 2 3.13 15.64 -22.95
N PHE A 3 3.40 15.26 -21.70
CA PHE A 3 3.95 13.95 -21.33
C PHE A 3 2.86 12.88 -21.44
N LYS A 4 2.29 12.69 -22.64
CA LYS A 4 1.40 11.56 -22.89
C LYS A 4 2.30 10.36 -23.16
N SER A 5 2.65 9.65 -22.08
CA SER A 5 3.32 8.36 -22.19
C SER A 5 2.45 7.42 -23.03
N ASP A 6 3.01 6.86 -24.11
CA ASP A 6 2.32 5.91 -25.00
C ASP A 6 2.13 4.51 -24.38
N TYR A 7 2.43 4.34 -23.10
CA TYR A 7 2.30 3.08 -22.39
C TYR A 7 1.14 3.10 -21.39
N LYS A 8 0.46 1.96 -21.26
CA LYS A 8 -0.57 1.72 -20.23
C LYS A 8 0.08 1.22 -18.94
N VAL A 9 -0.47 1.60 -17.79
CA VAL A 9 -0.03 1.07 -16.49
C VAL A 9 -1.10 0.12 -15.95
N ILE A 10 -0.70 -1.09 -15.57
CA ILE A 10 -1.57 -2.10 -14.97
C ILE A 10 -1.09 -2.36 -13.55
N ILE A 11 -2.00 -2.25 -12.58
CA ILE A 11 -1.74 -2.54 -11.18
C ILE A 11 -2.39 -3.89 -10.85
N LEU A 12 -1.60 -4.82 -10.34
CA LEU A 12 -2.06 -6.12 -9.87
C LEU A 12 -1.91 -6.20 -8.36
N TYR A 13 -3.00 -6.49 -7.66
CA TYR A 13 -3.03 -6.65 -6.21
C TYR A 13 -2.94 -8.12 -5.82
N GLU A 14 -2.40 -8.37 -4.62
CA GLU A 14 -2.33 -9.70 -3.99
C GLU A 14 -1.65 -10.77 -4.85
N VAL A 15 -0.56 -10.38 -5.55
CA VAL A 15 0.14 -11.27 -6.48
C VAL A 15 0.82 -12.45 -5.77
N ASP A 16 1.16 -12.26 -4.49
CA ASP A 16 1.66 -13.30 -3.58
C ASP A 16 0.65 -14.42 -3.33
N LYS A 17 -0.66 -14.14 -3.47
CA LYS A 17 -1.74 -15.13 -3.33
C LYS A 17 -2.02 -15.86 -4.65
N ALA A 18 -1.39 -15.44 -5.76
CA ALA A 18 -1.57 -16.05 -7.06
C ALA A 18 -0.78 -17.35 -7.21
N VAL A 19 -1.41 -18.37 -7.78
CA VAL A 19 -0.75 -19.64 -8.10
C VAL A 19 0.41 -19.44 -9.08
N GLU A 20 1.41 -20.31 -9.01
CA GLU A 20 2.67 -20.18 -9.75
C GLU A 20 2.47 -19.97 -11.27
N ASN A 21 1.52 -20.69 -11.88
CA ASN A 21 1.21 -20.57 -13.30
C ASN A 21 0.76 -19.16 -13.70
N ILE A 22 0.04 -18.45 -12.82
CA ILE A 22 -0.37 -17.05 -13.05
C ILE A 22 0.87 -16.15 -12.99
N GLN A 23 1.80 -16.42 -12.08
CA GLN A 23 3.04 -15.64 -11.98
C GLN A 23 3.93 -15.83 -13.23
N HIS A 24 4.01 -17.05 -13.78
CA HIS A 24 4.67 -17.31 -15.06
C HIS A 24 4.00 -16.55 -16.22
N LEU A 25 2.68 -16.45 -16.23
CA LEU A 25 1.96 -15.64 -17.21
C LEU A 25 2.28 -14.15 -17.07
N ILE A 26 2.32 -13.62 -15.84
CA ILE A 26 2.71 -12.23 -15.58
C ILE A 26 4.11 -11.96 -16.13
N LYS A 27 5.08 -12.85 -15.85
CA LYS A 27 6.42 -12.78 -16.43
C LYS A 27 6.37 -12.70 -17.95
N TRP A 28 5.63 -13.60 -18.59
CA TRP A 28 5.52 -13.65 -20.04
C TRP A 28 4.93 -12.36 -20.62
N ILE A 29 3.91 -11.78 -19.97
CA ILE A 29 3.32 -10.49 -20.38
C ILE A 29 4.36 -9.38 -20.35
N ILE A 30 5.19 -9.31 -19.30
CA ILE A 30 6.25 -8.30 -19.17
C ILE A 30 7.29 -8.47 -20.27
N ASP A 31 7.74 -9.71 -20.48
CA ASP A 31 8.77 -10.02 -21.47
C ASP A 31 8.30 -9.68 -22.89
N ARG A 32 6.99 -9.81 -23.17
CA ARG A 32 6.40 -9.57 -24.49
C ARG A 32 5.94 -8.13 -24.74
N TYR A 33 5.46 -7.42 -23.71
CA TYR A 33 4.74 -6.15 -23.86
C TYR A 33 5.28 -4.99 -23.00
N SER A 34 6.54 -5.08 -22.54
CA SER A 34 7.17 -4.04 -21.69
C SER A 34 7.34 -2.67 -22.37
N ASP A 35 7.23 -2.61 -23.69
CA ASP A 35 7.27 -1.42 -24.54
C ASP A 35 5.95 -0.62 -24.48
N ILE A 36 4.82 -1.32 -24.48
CA ILE A 36 3.47 -0.71 -24.49
C ILE A 36 2.76 -0.75 -23.14
N CYS A 37 3.26 -1.51 -22.17
CA CYS A 37 2.65 -1.67 -20.85
C CYS A 37 3.69 -1.67 -19.73
N LYS A 38 3.37 -1.02 -18.61
CA LYS A 38 4.11 -1.08 -17.35
C LYS A 38 3.25 -1.77 -16.30
N LEU A 39 3.86 -2.62 -15.48
CA LEU A 39 3.18 -3.36 -14.42
C LEU A 39 3.66 -2.88 -13.06
N VAL A 40 2.71 -2.75 -12.14
CA VAL A 40 2.97 -2.54 -10.71
C VAL A 40 2.34 -3.72 -9.99
N LEU A 41 3.16 -4.50 -9.29
CA LEU A 41 2.71 -5.62 -8.50
C LEU A 41 2.67 -5.20 -7.04
N CYS A 42 1.54 -5.41 -6.39
CA CYS A 42 1.37 -5.23 -4.96
C CYS A 42 1.23 -6.60 -4.29
N CYS A 43 2.04 -6.83 -3.26
CA CYS A 43 2.03 -8.04 -2.44
C CYS A 43 2.29 -7.66 -0.98
N GLU A 44 1.84 -8.50 -0.06
CA GLU A 44 2.15 -8.35 1.37
C GLU A 44 3.62 -8.70 1.64
N ASP A 45 4.02 -9.92 1.23
CA ASP A 45 5.39 -10.41 1.29
C ASP A 45 5.82 -10.97 -0.07
N ASP A 46 7.13 -10.94 -0.34
CA ASP A 46 7.66 -11.44 -1.60
C ASP A 46 8.01 -12.95 -1.56
N GLU A 47 7.86 -13.64 -0.43
CA GLU A 47 8.28 -15.04 -0.25
C GLU A 47 7.67 -15.99 -1.28
N ASN A 48 6.38 -15.79 -1.59
CA ASN A 48 5.62 -16.61 -2.54
C ASN A 48 5.78 -16.18 -4.00
N ILE A 49 6.56 -15.12 -4.27
CA ILE A 49 6.82 -14.64 -5.62
C ILE A 49 8.01 -15.40 -6.22
N ILE A 50 7.81 -15.98 -7.41
CA ILE A 50 8.87 -16.73 -8.07
C ILE A 50 10.05 -15.83 -8.49
N VAL A 51 11.28 -16.35 -8.34
CA VAL A 51 12.52 -15.63 -8.72
C VAL A 51 12.49 -15.07 -10.16
N PRO A 52 11.95 -15.78 -11.18
CA PRO A 52 11.86 -15.25 -12.53
C PRO A 52 11.00 -13.98 -12.67
N VAL A 53 10.03 -13.78 -11.78
CA VAL A 53 9.23 -12.54 -11.69
C VAL A 53 10.03 -11.49 -10.94
N LYS A 54 10.54 -11.79 -9.73
CA LYS A 54 11.29 -10.83 -8.89
C LYS A 54 12.42 -10.12 -9.66
N THR A 55 13.17 -10.86 -10.45
CA THR A 55 14.31 -10.33 -11.25
C THR A 55 13.91 -9.31 -12.33
N ARG A 56 12.62 -9.21 -12.69
CA ARG A 56 12.12 -8.26 -13.68
C ARG A 56 11.55 -6.98 -13.09
N PHE A 57 11.41 -6.91 -11.76
CA PHE A 57 10.84 -5.77 -11.08
C PHE A 57 11.85 -5.05 -10.20
N LYS A 58 11.66 -3.73 -10.08
CA LYS A 58 12.29 -2.97 -9.01
C LYS A 58 11.43 -3.13 -7.76
N VAL A 59 12.01 -3.71 -6.71
CA VAL A 59 11.33 -3.88 -5.42
C VAL A 59 11.33 -2.55 -4.67
N ILE A 60 10.16 -2.18 -4.15
CA ILE A 60 9.97 -1.04 -3.25
C ILE A 60 9.33 -1.60 -1.99
N ASN A 61 10.08 -1.61 -0.89
CA ASN A 61 9.57 -2.04 0.40
C ASN A 61 8.85 -0.86 1.06
N VAL A 62 7.66 -1.13 1.58
CA VAL A 62 6.85 -0.16 2.33
C VAL A 62 6.72 -0.70 3.74
N ASP A 63 7.53 -0.16 4.65
CA ASP A 63 7.52 -0.56 6.04
C ASP A 63 6.25 -0.09 6.75
N ALA A 64 5.84 -0.83 7.78
CA ALA A 64 4.71 -0.42 8.61
C ALA A 64 5.04 0.90 9.35
N PRO A 65 4.08 1.85 9.38
CA PRO A 65 4.32 3.14 10.00
C PRO A 65 4.59 2.99 11.50
N GLN A 66 5.48 3.84 12.00
CA GLN A 66 5.77 3.95 13.41
C GLN A 66 4.63 4.64 14.15
N THR A 67 4.55 4.41 15.46
CA THR A 67 3.49 4.99 16.30
C THR A 67 3.41 6.51 16.17
N HIS A 68 4.55 7.21 16.05
CA HIS A 68 4.58 8.66 15.91
C HIS A 68 4.03 9.14 14.55
N GLU A 69 4.32 8.42 13.46
CA GLU A 69 3.80 8.72 12.12
C GLU A 69 2.28 8.52 12.07
N ILE A 70 1.76 7.51 12.77
CA ILE A 70 0.32 7.29 12.90
C ILE A 70 -0.33 8.46 13.66
N ILE A 71 0.26 8.89 14.78
CA ILE A 71 -0.27 10.03 15.55
C ILE A 71 -0.28 11.30 14.69
N GLU A 72 0.79 11.53 13.92
CA GLU A 72 0.86 12.68 13.01
C GLU A 72 -0.25 12.61 11.96
N ALA A 73 -0.44 11.47 11.31
CA ALA A 73 -1.50 11.27 10.32
C ALA A 73 -2.90 11.49 10.94
N LEU A 74 -3.17 10.95 12.13
CA LEU A 74 -4.42 11.15 12.85
C LEU A 74 -4.65 12.62 13.21
N THR A 75 -3.60 13.32 13.63
CA THR A 75 -3.67 14.77 13.95
C THR A 75 -3.97 15.60 12.71
N GLN A 76 -3.34 15.27 11.57
CA GLN A 76 -3.63 15.93 10.30
C GLN A 76 -5.08 15.70 9.84
N ILE A 77 -5.62 14.50 10.01
CA ILE A 77 -7.01 14.17 9.70
C ILE A 77 -7.96 14.93 10.63
N ALA A 78 -7.72 14.87 11.94
CA ALA A 78 -8.53 15.55 12.95
C ALA A 78 -8.60 17.06 12.72
N ASN A 79 -7.47 17.70 12.40
CA ASN A 79 -7.42 19.13 12.08
C ASN A 79 -8.24 19.48 10.82
N LYS A 80 -8.23 18.61 9.79
CA LYS A 80 -9.01 18.83 8.56
C LYS A 80 -10.50 18.59 8.74
N GLU A 81 -10.87 17.73 9.67
CA GLU A 81 -12.26 17.41 10.00
C GLU A 81 -12.81 18.19 11.21
N GLU A 82 -12.04 19.13 11.76
CA GLU A 82 -12.39 19.93 12.94
C GLU A 82 -12.73 19.07 14.17
N ILE A 83 -12.03 17.95 14.33
CA ILE A 83 -12.16 17.03 15.47
C ILE A 83 -11.16 17.46 16.56
N ASP A 84 -11.65 17.66 17.79
CA ASP A 84 -10.79 17.87 18.95
C ASP A 84 -10.14 16.55 19.38
N LEU A 85 -8.95 16.28 18.84
CA LEU A 85 -8.17 15.09 19.11
C LEU A 85 -7.10 15.36 20.16
N SER A 86 -7.34 14.91 21.40
CA SER A 86 -6.32 14.93 22.45
C SER A 86 -5.14 14.01 22.11
N MET A 87 -3.92 14.47 22.37
CA MET A 87 -2.68 13.69 22.17
C MET A 87 -2.70 12.33 22.89
N ASN A 88 -3.25 12.28 24.11
CA ASN A 88 -3.38 11.03 24.86
C ASN A 88 -4.32 10.03 24.17
N PHE A 89 -5.34 10.53 23.47
CA PHE A 89 -6.28 9.69 22.74
C PHE A 89 -5.67 9.20 21.43
N ALA A 90 -5.00 10.08 20.68
CA ALA A 90 -4.25 9.70 19.48
C ALA A 90 -3.21 8.60 19.78
N MET A 91 -2.48 8.73 20.89
CA MET A 91 -1.52 7.72 21.33
C MET A 91 -2.18 6.38 21.68
N LYS A 92 -3.35 6.39 22.33
CA LYS A 92 -4.13 5.17 22.61
C LYS A 92 -4.61 4.48 21.32
N ILE A 93 -5.05 5.25 20.33
CA ILE A 93 -5.44 4.69 19.02
C ILE A 93 -4.21 4.09 18.35
N ALA A 94 -3.14 4.87 18.18
CA ALA A 94 -1.93 4.43 17.49
C ALA A 94 -1.32 3.16 18.10
N THR A 95 -1.30 3.05 19.43
CA THR A 95 -0.81 1.85 20.13
C THR A 95 -1.73 0.64 19.95
N LYS A 96 -3.06 0.83 19.96
CA LYS A 96 -4.02 -0.26 19.74
C LYS A 96 -4.06 -0.75 18.30
N SER A 97 -3.78 0.11 17.33
CA SER A 97 -3.84 -0.21 15.90
C SER A 97 -2.68 -1.08 15.40
N LYS A 98 -1.68 -1.39 16.24
CA LYS A 98 -0.57 -2.30 15.90
C LYS A 98 0.09 -1.97 14.55
N GLN A 99 0.46 -0.70 14.36
CA GLN A 99 1.08 -0.19 13.13
C GLN A 99 0.20 -0.24 11.87
N ASN A 100 -1.10 -0.52 11.99
CA ASN A 100 -2.05 -0.46 10.89
C ASN A 100 -2.74 0.92 10.84
N LEU A 101 -2.35 1.74 9.87
CA LEU A 101 -2.91 3.08 9.72
C LEU A 101 -4.41 3.06 9.34
N ARG A 102 -4.87 2.07 8.56
CA ARG A 102 -6.28 1.93 8.21
C ARG A 102 -7.13 1.70 9.45
N GLU A 103 -6.71 0.77 10.32
CA GLU A 103 -7.39 0.50 11.59
C GLU A 103 -7.38 1.73 12.51
N ALA A 104 -6.29 2.50 12.54
CA ALA A 104 -6.21 3.73 13.32
C ALA A 104 -7.22 4.78 12.85
N ILE A 105 -7.35 4.98 11.53
CA ILE A 105 -8.29 5.93 10.94
C ILE A 105 -9.74 5.49 11.21
N LEU A 106 -10.05 4.20 11.01
CA LEU A 106 -11.38 3.65 11.30
C LEU A 106 -11.75 3.77 12.78
N ALA A 107 -10.79 3.57 13.69
CA ALA A 107 -11.00 3.77 15.11
C ALA A 107 -11.30 5.24 15.45
N LEU A 108 -10.59 6.19 14.84
CA LEU A 108 -10.85 7.62 15.01
C LEU A 108 -12.27 7.99 14.52
N GLU A 109 -12.66 7.48 13.35
CA GLU A 109 -14.00 7.69 12.77
C GLU A 109 -15.10 7.11 13.66
N ALA A 110 -14.93 5.89 14.17
CA ALA A 110 -15.90 5.26 15.05
C ALA A 110 -16.11 6.06 16.36
N CYS A 111 -15.07 6.74 16.86
CA CYS A 111 -15.16 7.57 18.05
C CYS A 111 -15.79 8.94 17.81
N LYS A 112 -15.89 9.41 16.55
CA LYS A 112 -16.63 10.63 16.18
C LYS A 112 -18.15 10.42 16.20
N ALA A 113 -18.60 9.19 16.01
CA ALA A 113 -20.03 8.85 15.92
C ALA A 113 -20.75 8.76 17.28
N HIS A 114 -20.09 9.12 18.38
CA HIS A 114 -20.64 9.20 19.74
C HIS A 114 -20.31 10.55 20.35
#